data_AF-A0A7W4VIC0-F1
#
_entry.id   AF-A0A7W4VIC0-F1
#
_cell.length_a   1.000
_cell.length_b   1.000
_cell.length_c   1.000
_cell.angle_alpha   90.00
_cell.angle_beta   90.00
_cell.angle_gamma   90.00
#
_symmetry.space_group_name_H-M   'P 1'
#
loop_
_entity.id
_entity.type
_entity.pdbx_description
1 polymer ?
#
loop_
_entity_poly.entity_id
_entity_poly.type
_entity_poly.pdbx_seq_one_letter_code
_entity_poly.pdbx_strand_id
1 'polypeptide(L)'
;MNLEDHRNPNGTYDGVGVMAELTSLPRDEIRAIAEQVKANSAKLRACPWHEFEQLITAPPGNGKYRCRHCQGEVSASAYHWHQQGRRPMPVGEP
;
A
#
# COMPACT_ATOMS: atom_id res chain seq x y z
N MET A 1 15.17 -18.14 11.54
CA MET A 1 15.52 -17.26 10.41
C MET A 1 16.88 -16.65 10.62
N ASN A 2 17.84 -17.01 9.77
CA ASN A 2 19.10 -16.30 9.63
C ASN A 2 18.99 -15.37 8.41
N LEU A 3 18.98 -14.05 8.65
CA LEU A 3 18.81 -13.05 7.60
C LEU A 3 19.92 -13.07 6.55
N GLU A 4 21.13 -13.52 6.92
CA GLU A 4 22.28 -13.56 6.03
C GLU A 4 22.11 -14.57 4.88
N ASP A 5 21.30 -15.61 5.08
CA ASP A 5 21.00 -16.61 4.04
C ASP A 5 20.17 -16.03 2.88
N HIS A 6 19.57 -14.85 3.08
CA HIS A 6 18.75 -14.15 2.09
C HIS A 6 19.47 -12.93 1.49
N ARG A 7 20.80 -12.86 1.58
CA ARG A 7 21.55 -11.72 1.06
C ARG A 7 21.86 -11.89 -0.43
N ASN A 8 21.52 -10.89 -1.23
CA ASN A 8 21.86 -10.82 -2.65
C ASN A 8 23.34 -10.46 -2.85
N PRO A 9 23.94 -10.77 -4.02
CA PRO A 9 25.33 -10.42 -4.34
C PRO A 9 25.65 -8.91 -4.27
N ASN A 10 24.64 -8.05 -4.45
CA ASN A 10 24.78 -6.60 -4.35
C ASN A 10 24.61 -6.05 -2.91
N GLY A 11 24.52 -6.94 -1.91
CA GLY A 11 24.43 -6.58 -0.50
C GLY A 11 23.02 -6.23 0.00
N THR A 12 22.00 -6.20 -0.88
CA THR A 12 20.59 -6.07 -0.46
C THR A 12 20.01 -7.42 -0.03
N TYR A 13 18.80 -7.44 0.53
CA TYR A 13 18.11 -8.69 0.87
C TYR A 13 17.17 -9.14 -0.25
N ASP A 14 17.09 -10.45 -0.48
CA ASP A 14 16.01 -11.11 -1.21
C ASP A 14 14.73 -10.98 -0.38
N GLY A 15 14.03 -9.86 -0.55
CA GLY A 15 12.78 -9.60 0.15
C GLY A 15 11.72 -10.68 -0.10
N VAL A 16 11.74 -11.37 -1.25
CA VAL A 16 10.82 -12.48 -1.52
C VAL A 16 11.17 -13.67 -0.64
N GLY A 17 12.45 -14.02 -0.53
CA GLY A 17 12.92 -15.11 0.33
C GLY A 17 12.65 -14.87 1.81
N VAL A 18 12.99 -13.66 2.28
CA VAL A 18 12.72 -13.23 3.66
C VAL A 18 11.23 -13.36 3.99
N MET A 19 10.35 -12.82 3.13
CA MET A 19 8.91 -12.83 3.40
C MET A 19 8.32 -14.24 3.27
N ALA A 20 8.81 -15.07 2.35
CA ALA A 20 8.36 -16.46 2.22
C ALA A 20 8.68 -17.26 3.49
N GLU A 21 9.88 -17.11 4.07
CA GLU A 21 10.23 -17.80 5.33
C GLU A 21 9.41 -17.27 6.52
N LEU A 22 9.22 -15.95 6.63
CA LEU A 22 8.49 -15.34 7.75
C LEU A 22 6.99 -15.67 7.76
N THR A 23 6.38 -15.77 6.58
CA THR A 23 4.93 -15.97 6.44
C THR A 23 4.55 -17.42 6.17
N SER A 24 5.53 -18.30 5.93
CA SER A 24 5.34 -19.66 5.44
C SER A 24 4.55 -19.73 4.13
N LEU A 25 4.51 -18.64 3.35
CA LEU A 25 3.87 -18.61 2.04
C LEU A 25 4.85 -19.02 0.94
N PRO A 26 4.39 -19.65 -0.15
CA PRO A 26 5.22 -19.93 -1.32
C PRO A 26 5.84 -18.66 -1.89
N ARG A 27 7.11 -18.76 -2.35
CA ARG A 27 7.82 -17.62 -2.97
C ARG A 27 7.06 -17.01 -4.14
N ASP A 28 6.37 -17.82 -4.94
CA ASP A 28 5.60 -17.33 -6.09
C ASP A 28 4.37 -16.52 -5.65
N GLU A 29 3.75 -16.87 -4.53
CA GLU A 29 2.66 -16.08 -3.95
C GLU A 29 3.17 -14.73 -3.45
N ILE A 30 4.31 -14.71 -2.75
CA ILE A 30 4.96 -13.47 -2.32
C ILE A 30 5.34 -12.58 -3.51
N ARG A 31 5.86 -13.16 -4.60
CA ARG A 31 6.13 -12.40 -5.84
C ARG A 31 4.85 -11.79 -6.41
N ALA A 32 3.78 -12.57 -6.50
CA ALA A 32 2.50 -12.09 -7.02
C ALA A 32 1.95 -10.92 -6.17
N ILE A 33 2.04 -11.01 -4.83
CA ILE A 33 1.66 -9.91 -3.93
C ILE A 33 2.53 -8.68 -4.19
N ALA A 34 3.85 -8.85 -4.31
CA ALA A 34 4.77 -7.74 -4.56
C ALA A 34 4.48 -7.06 -5.91
N GLU A 35 4.15 -7.82 -6.94
CA GLU A 35 3.75 -7.28 -8.26
C GLU A 35 2.44 -6.50 -8.17
N GLN A 36 1.43 -7.03 -7.46
CA GLN A 36 0.17 -6.32 -7.22
C GLN A 36 0.39 -4.98 -6.49
N VAL A 37 1.23 -4.98 -5.45
CA VAL A 37 1.59 -3.76 -4.69
C VAL A 37 2.31 -2.75 -5.57
N LYS A 38 3.28 -3.20 -6.40
CA LYS A 38 3.98 -2.32 -7.34
C LYS A 38 3.05 -1.72 -8.37
N ALA A 39 2.17 -2.53 -8.98
CA ALA A 39 1.20 -2.07 -9.96
C ALA A 39 0.23 -1.05 -9.34
N ASN A 40 -0.27 -1.31 -8.13
CA ASN A 40 -1.12 -0.38 -7.40
C ASN A 40 -0.38 0.95 -7.09
N SER A 41 0.87 0.87 -6.63
CA SER A 41 1.70 2.05 -6.36
C SER A 41 1.91 2.90 -7.61
N ALA A 42 2.15 2.26 -8.77
CA ALA A 42 2.29 2.96 -10.05
C ALA A 42 1.00 3.71 -10.44
N LYS A 43 -0.18 3.06 -10.31
CA LYS A 43 -1.48 3.70 -10.54
C LYS A 43 -1.68 4.92 -9.65
N LEU A 44 -1.31 4.80 -8.37
CA LEU A 44 -1.48 5.89 -7.42
C LEU A 44 -0.56 7.08 -7.75
N ARG A 45 0.73 6.81 -8.01
CA ARG A 45 1.71 7.87 -8.33
C ARG A 45 1.43 8.61 -9.63
N ALA A 46 0.87 7.92 -10.63
CA ALA A 46 0.56 8.52 -11.92
C ALA A 46 -0.73 9.35 -11.92
N CYS A 47 -1.53 9.28 -10.85
CA CYS A 47 -2.82 9.95 -10.80
C CYS A 47 -2.63 11.42 -10.42
N PRO A 48 -3.05 12.39 -11.26
CA PRO A 48 -2.89 13.81 -10.95
C PRO A 48 -3.78 14.26 -9.78
N TRP A 49 -4.92 13.57 -9.61
CA TRP A 49 -5.90 13.86 -8.57
C TRP A 49 -6.59 12.58 -8.13
N HIS A 50 -6.68 12.34 -6.83
CA HIS A 50 -7.39 11.18 -6.30
C HIS A 50 -8.81 11.50 -5.86
N GLU A 51 -9.77 10.68 -6.25
CA GLU A 51 -11.12 10.71 -5.68
C GLU A 51 -11.46 9.31 -5.21
N PHE A 52 -11.34 9.08 -3.91
CA PHE A 52 -11.49 7.75 -3.33
C PHE A 52 -12.94 7.46 -2.96
N GLU A 53 -13.43 6.30 -3.39
CA GLU A 53 -14.69 5.72 -2.95
C GLU A 53 -14.47 4.43 -2.16
N GLN A 54 -15.38 4.11 -1.26
CA GLN A 54 -15.26 2.91 -0.44
C GLN A 54 -15.65 1.67 -1.27
N LEU A 55 -14.74 0.69 -1.33
CA LEU A 55 -14.97 -0.57 -2.03
C LEU A 55 -15.76 -1.57 -1.20
N ILE A 56 -15.43 -1.66 0.09
CA ILE A 56 -16.01 -2.63 1.02
C ILE A 56 -16.39 -1.88 2.29
N THR A 57 -17.66 -2.03 2.66
CA THR A 57 -18.14 -1.65 3.99
C THR A 57 -17.56 -2.64 4.99
N ALA A 58 -16.49 -2.25 5.67
CA ALA A 58 -15.83 -3.01 6.71
C ALA A 58 -15.94 -2.25 8.05
N PRO A 59 -15.71 -2.90 9.19
CA PRO A 59 -15.59 -2.21 10.48
C PRO A 59 -14.60 -1.03 10.42
N PRO A 60 -14.77 -0.01 11.28
CA PRO A 60 -13.88 1.15 11.33
C PRO A 60 -12.40 0.72 11.34
N GLY A 61 -11.60 1.29 10.44
CA GLY A 61 -10.17 0.97 10.29
C GLY A 61 -9.83 -0.14 9.29
N ASN A 62 -10.79 -0.97 8.88
CA ASN A 62 -10.57 -2.06 7.92
C ASN A 62 -11.13 -1.79 6.51
N GLY A 63 -11.61 -0.56 6.26
CA GLY A 63 -12.11 -0.17 4.96
C GLY A 63 -11.03 -0.18 3.87
N LYS A 64 -11.41 -0.63 2.67
CA LYS A 64 -10.65 -0.43 1.44
C LYS A 64 -11.29 0.66 0.61
N TYR A 65 -10.49 1.53 0.04
CA TYR A 65 -10.92 2.63 -0.80
C TYR A 65 -10.24 2.54 -2.16
N ARG A 66 -10.97 2.86 -3.23
CA ARG A 66 -10.44 2.87 -4.60
C ARG A 66 -10.60 4.25 -5.22
N CYS A 67 -9.56 4.72 -5.90
CA CYS A 67 -9.62 5.95 -6.66
C CYS A 67 -10.48 5.75 -7.91
N ARG A 68 -11.48 6.62 -8.12
CA ARG A 68 -12.35 6.60 -9.31
C ARG A 68 -11.59 6.81 -10.62
N HIS A 69 -10.49 7.56 -10.60
CA HIS A 69 -9.72 7.89 -11.81
C HIS A 69 -8.68 6.82 -12.16
N CYS A 70 -7.76 6.49 -11.25
CA CYS A 70 -6.67 5.55 -11.54
C CYS A 70 -6.95 4.11 -11.11
N GLN A 71 -8.07 3.86 -10.43
CA GLN A 71 -8.43 2.54 -9.89
C GLN A 71 -7.40 1.98 -8.88
N GLY A 72 -6.54 2.85 -8.33
CA GLY A 72 -5.61 2.49 -7.26
C GLY A 72 -6.32 2.39 -5.91
N GLU A 73 -5.90 1.43 -5.10
CA GLU A 73 -6.52 1.10 -3.82
C GLU A 73 -5.66 1.52 -2.64
N VAL A 74 -6.31 1.96 -1.56
CA VAL A 74 -5.68 2.37 -0.31
C VAL A 74 -6.45 1.84 0.90
N SER A 75 -5.77 1.71 2.03
CA SER A 75 -6.39 1.38 3.32
C SER A 75 -7.17 2.57 3.89
N ALA A 76 -8.01 2.29 4.89
CA ALA A 76 -8.69 3.33 5.66
C ALA A 76 -7.74 4.36 6.28
N SER A 77 -6.58 3.93 6.77
CA SER A 77 -5.58 4.84 7.35
C SER A 77 -4.97 5.77 6.29
N ALA A 78 -4.60 5.24 5.13
CA ALA A 78 -4.07 6.04 4.02
C ALA A 78 -5.13 7.01 3.47
N TYR A 79 -6.37 6.56 3.32
CA TYR A 79 -7.51 7.43 2.96
C TYR A 79 -7.71 8.56 3.98
N HIS A 80 -7.68 8.25 5.28
CA HIS A 80 -7.85 9.23 6.34
C HIS A 80 -6.81 10.35 6.27
N TRP A 81 -5.53 9.99 6.13
CA TRP A 81 -4.44 10.98 6.00
C TRP A 81 -4.54 11.79 4.71
N HIS A 82 -4.92 11.17 3.59
CA HIS A 82 -5.19 11.88 2.35
C HIS A 82 -6.30 12.93 2.52
N GLN A 83 -7.40 12.59 3.21
CA GLN A 83 -8.48 13.53 3.47
C GLN A 83 -8.08 14.64 4.44
N GLN A 84 -7.25 14.35 5.45
CA GLN A 84 -6.71 15.38 6.33
C GLN A 84 -5.87 16.41 5.56
N GLY A 85 -4.99 15.96 4.64
CA GLY A 85 -4.17 16.85 3.82
C GLY A 85 -4.98 17.74 2.86
N ARG A 86 -6.24 17.38 2.57
CA ARG A 86 -7.17 18.18 1.76
C ARG A 86 -8.02 19.14 2.57
N ARG A 87 -8.06 19.01 3.90
CA ARG A 87 -8.87 19.91 4.72
C ARG A 87 -8.29 21.32 4.57
N PRO A 88 -9.13 22.32 4.25
CA PRO A 88 -8.68 23.70 4.33
C PRO A 88 -8.23 23.96 5.76
N MET A 89 -7.09 24.64 5.93
CA MET A 89 -6.70 25.16 7.24
C MET A 89 -7.87 26.00 7.77
N PRO A 90 -8.29 25.83 9.03
CA PRO A 90 -9.31 26.69 9.60
C PRO A 90 -8.84 28.14 9.46
N VAL A 91 -9.62 28.94 8.74
CA VAL A 91 -9.36 30.37 8.57
C VAL A 91 -9.75 31.06 9.87
N GLY A 92 -8.79 31.16 10.79
CA GLY A 92 -8.89 31.91 12.03
C GLY A 92 -9.70 31.24 13.12
N GLU A 93 -9.04 30.94 14.24
CA GLU A 93 -9.62 31.23 15.55
C GLU A 93 -8.73 32.31 16.20
N PRO A 94 -9.31 33.37 16.80
CA PRO A 94 -8.56 34.39 17.53
C PRO A 94 -7.83 33.82 18.76
#